data_AF-A0A2M6YLD0-F1
#
_entry.id   AF-A0A2M6YLD0-F1
#
_cell.length_a   1.000
_cell.length_b   1.000
_cell.length_c   1.000
_cell.angle_alpha   90.00
_cell.angle_beta   90.00
_cell.angle_gamma   90.00
#
_symmetry.space_group_name_H-M   'P 1'
#
loop_
_entity.id
_entity.type
_entity.pdbx_description
1 polymer ?
#
loop_
_entity_poly.entity_id
_entity_poly.type
_entity_poly.pdbx_seq_one_letter_code
_entity_poly.pdbx_strand_id
1 'polypeptide(L)'
;MDHIEPYLRSRYAAKMAVCTFLLTFPFVFASTVPAAVTKSFGEPYHGRLAGGVPFPAQFSGYQLRDSGNIYATPELVGALLDAIEGVRRNYPDTCSLYLGDFSSPTGGPLRNHASHQNGRDVDIGMYAKDNVRLDGSQLMSGDNLDVAKTWCLIENLLKTDRVQYMFMDKRLQSIFFEYALRHGWNRESLDIVFNNVGQSYDNSIIRHSRGHRDHIHVRFYAPWSALAAASGGSDTKKLATIALAQAAYLPKKVKFTIKGRETALTQLAQSFGVSTDDLCRWNGIRPTSRPRAGSCLVYYKRGFELEPVNLAQSLPAPTRPSSDLVRLASIEPSAALSDAELSPRDQAQSPAQPLYYRVKSSDNLTKIAQRYHLTVDQLCRLNGISK
;
A
#
# COMPACT_ATOMS: atom_id res chain seq x y z
N MET A 1 6.08 -4.29 92.02
CA MET A 1 4.71 -4.09 92.53
C MET A 1 4.24 -2.74 92.02
N ASP A 2 4.20 -2.56 90.69
CA ASP A 2 3.18 -3.09 89.75
C ASP A 2 1.89 -2.25 89.87
N HIS A 3 1.73 -1.26 89.01
CA HIS A 3 0.92 -1.30 87.77
C HIS A 3 -0.59 -1.14 88.04
N ILE A 4 -1.18 -0.07 87.50
CA ILE A 4 -2.23 -0.08 86.45
C ILE A 4 -2.79 1.36 86.30
N GLU A 5 -2.68 1.88 85.09
CA GLU A 5 -3.33 3.12 84.61
C GLU A 5 -4.48 2.70 83.66
N PRO A 6 -5.68 3.32 83.71
CA PRO A 6 -6.73 3.06 82.74
C PRO A 6 -6.79 4.11 81.63
N TYR A 7 -6.58 3.62 80.41
CA TYR A 7 -7.27 3.92 79.15
C TYR A 7 -8.29 5.07 79.16
N LEU A 8 -8.13 6.07 78.27
CA LEU A 8 -9.23 6.70 77.52
C LEU A 8 -8.73 7.58 76.35
N ARG A 9 -8.95 7.06 75.13
CA ARG A 9 -9.33 7.72 73.86
C ARG A 9 -8.48 8.90 73.34
N SER A 10 -7.66 8.59 72.34
CA SER A 10 -7.28 9.51 71.25
C SER A 10 -7.82 8.98 69.93
N ARG A 11 -8.58 9.80 69.18
CA ARG A 11 -8.65 9.69 67.72
C ARG A 11 -8.65 11.07 67.09
N TYR A 12 -7.60 11.26 66.31
CA TYR A 12 -7.14 12.45 65.62
C TYR A 12 -8.07 12.90 64.49
N ALA A 13 -8.11 14.22 64.32
CA ALA A 13 -8.73 14.93 63.22
C ALA A 13 -8.08 14.59 61.86
N ALA A 14 -8.91 14.50 60.83
CA ALA A 14 -8.54 14.26 59.45
C ALA A 14 -7.75 15.43 58.87
N LYS A 15 -6.57 15.15 58.29
CA LYS A 15 -5.91 16.01 57.30
C LYS A 15 -6.02 15.34 55.93
N MET A 16 -6.87 15.89 55.07
CA MET A 16 -6.95 15.54 53.65
C MET A 16 -5.69 16.07 52.95
N ALA A 17 -4.80 15.15 52.55
CA ALA A 17 -3.70 15.46 51.64
C ALA A 17 -4.22 15.30 50.20
N VAL A 18 -4.32 16.42 49.48
CA VAL A 18 -4.59 16.43 48.04
C VAL A 18 -3.29 16.04 47.34
N CYS A 19 -3.19 14.79 46.90
CA CYS A 19 -2.12 14.33 46.00
C CYS A 19 -2.45 14.73 44.56
N THR A 20 -1.88 15.84 44.11
CA THR A 20 -1.87 16.21 42.69
C THR A 20 -0.98 15.23 41.92
N PHE A 21 -1.58 14.25 41.24
CA PHE A 21 -0.88 13.38 40.30
C PHE A 21 -0.50 14.20 39.07
N LEU A 22 0.73 14.72 39.04
CA LEU A 22 1.35 15.19 37.80
C LEU A 22 1.60 13.96 36.92
N LEU A 23 0.67 13.70 35.99
CA LEU A 23 0.89 12.80 34.85
C LEU A 23 1.95 13.43 33.94
N THR A 24 3.22 13.25 34.29
CA THR A 24 4.32 13.45 33.35
C THR A 24 4.24 12.31 32.34
N PHE A 25 3.60 12.54 31.21
CA PHE A 25 3.85 11.74 30.01
C PHE A 25 5.35 11.88 29.72
N PRO A 26 6.16 10.81 29.81
CA PRO A 26 7.48 10.88 29.22
C PRO A 26 7.24 10.97 27.72
N PHE A 27 7.40 12.18 27.17
CA PHE A 27 7.73 12.34 25.76
C PHE A 27 9.07 11.64 25.58
N VAL A 28 9.02 10.33 25.32
CA VAL A 28 10.14 9.59 24.79
C VAL A 28 10.33 10.16 23.39
N PHE A 29 11.14 11.20 23.28
CA PHE A 29 11.84 11.49 22.04
C PHE A 29 12.75 10.28 21.81
N ALA A 30 12.19 9.26 21.17
CA ALA A 30 13.00 8.31 20.45
C ALA A 30 13.79 9.16 19.47
N SER A 31 15.07 9.36 19.74
CA SER A 31 16.05 9.88 18.81
C SER A 31 16.18 8.85 17.69
N THR A 32 15.18 8.83 16.81
CA THR A 32 15.22 8.11 15.55
C THR A 32 16.30 8.81 14.75
N VAL A 33 17.46 8.17 14.63
CA VAL A 33 18.38 8.46 13.52
C VAL A 33 17.49 8.54 12.28
N PRO A 34 17.40 9.68 11.58
CA PRO A 34 16.56 9.75 10.40
C PRO A 34 17.01 8.61 9.49
N ALA A 35 16.08 7.70 9.16
CA ALA A 35 16.37 6.65 8.20
C ALA A 35 17.03 7.32 7.00
N ALA A 36 18.15 6.75 6.54
CA ALA A 36 18.93 7.35 5.46
C ALA A 36 17.98 7.64 4.28
N VAL A 37 17.83 8.91 3.93
CA VAL A 37 16.88 9.35 2.91
C VAL A 37 17.32 8.79 1.56
N THR A 38 16.43 8.07 0.88
CA THR A 38 16.71 7.57 -0.46
C THR A 38 16.69 8.72 -1.46
N LYS A 39 17.67 8.75 -2.38
CA LYS A 39 17.78 9.77 -3.44
C LYS A 39 17.89 9.09 -4.80
N SER A 40 16.95 9.39 -5.68
CA SER A 40 16.94 8.98 -7.08
C SER A 40 17.41 10.15 -7.94
N PHE A 41 18.68 10.12 -8.37
CA PHE A 41 19.26 11.18 -9.19
C PHE A 41 19.07 10.90 -10.68
N GLY A 42 18.77 11.97 -11.43
CA GLY A 42 18.73 11.94 -12.89
C GLY A 42 17.65 11.03 -13.47
N GLU A 43 17.79 10.76 -14.76
CA GLU A 43 16.89 9.88 -15.49
C GLU A 43 17.20 8.41 -15.23
N PRO A 44 16.23 7.48 -15.39
CA PRO A 44 16.46 6.05 -15.15
C PRO A 44 17.59 5.41 -15.98
N TYR A 45 17.97 6.04 -17.09
CA TYR A 45 19.03 5.63 -18.02
C TYR A 45 20.29 6.51 -17.99
N HIS A 46 20.31 7.54 -17.14
CA HIS A 46 21.47 8.39 -16.85
C HIS A 46 21.34 8.90 -15.40
N GLY A 47 21.44 7.97 -14.46
CA GLY A 47 21.03 8.22 -13.09
C GLY A 47 21.93 7.57 -12.06
N ARG A 48 21.65 7.87 -10.79
CA ARG A 48 22.31 7.25 -9.63
C ARG A 48 21.32 7.05 -8.50
N LEU A 49 21.62 6.12 -7.61
CA LEU A 49 20.86 5.86 -6.40
C LEU A 49 21.74 6.11 -5.18
N ALA A 50 21.23 6.81 -4.18
CA ALA A 50 21.87 6.89 -2.87
C ALA A 50 20.87 6.52 -1.79
N GLY A 51 21.29 5.78 -0.78
CA GLY A 51 20.39 5.28 0.26
C GLY A 51 19.29 4.37 -0.29
N GLY A 52 19.59 3.62 -1.36
CA GLY A 52 18.65 2.64 -1.92
C GLY A 52 18.27 1.57 -0.90
N VAL A 53 17.02 1.11 -0.96
CA VAL A 53 16.48 0.08 -0.08
C VAL A 53 16.57 -1.26 -0.80
N PRO A 54 17.21 -2.30 -0.22
CA PRO A 54 17.16 -3.63 -0.81
C PRO A 54 15.72 -4.16 -0.75
N PHE A 55 15.26 -4.78 -1.83
CA PHE A 55 13.93 -5.35 -1.88
C PHE A 55 13.81 -6.42 -0.77
N PRO A 56 12.75 -6.39 0.07
CA PRO A 56 12.83 -7.11 1.33
C PRO A 56 12.84 -8.62 1.14
N ALA A 57 13.64 -9.39 1.88
CA ALA A 57 13.67 -10.86 1.75
C ALA A 57 12.68 -11.58 2.68
N GLN A 58 12.11 -10.85 3.64
CA GLN A 58 11.26 -11.41 4.69
C GLN A 58 9.80 -11.61 4.29
N PHE A 59 9.42 -11.47 3.02
CA PHE A 59 8.05 -11.73 2.56
C PHE A 59 8.00 -12.90 1.58
N SER A 60 6.82 -13.50 1.47
CA SER A 60 6.53 -14.59 0.54
C SER A 60 5.93 -14.05 -0.76
N GLY A 61 5.77 -14.92 -1.77
CA GLY A 61 5.15 -14.57 -3.05
C GLY A 61 6.11 -14.19 -4.18
N TYR A 62 7.40 -14.10 -3.90
CA TYR A 62 8.41 -13.82 -4.93
C TYR A 62 9.75 -14.49 -4.63
N GLN A 63 10.61 -14.50 -5.65
CA GLN A 63 12.01 -14.87 -5.61
C GLN A 63 12.81 -13.74 -6.25
N LEU A 64 13.89 -13.32 -5.58
CA LEU A 64 14.82 -12.36 -6.14
C LEU A 64 15.90 -13.08 -6.94
N ARG A 65 16.29 -12.49 -8.06
CA ARG A 65 17.50 -12.89 -8.79
C ARG A 65 18.73 -12.74 -7.89
N ASP A 66 19.60 -13.73 -7.93
CA ASP A 66 20.89 -13.68 -7.23
C ASP A 66 21.92 -12.88 -8.05
N SER A 67 21.76 -11.56 -8.09
CA SER A 67 22.66 -10.64 -8.82
C SER A 67 23.23 -9.52 -7.93
N GLY A 68 22.69 -9.34 -6.73
CA GLY A 68 22.98 -8.18 -5.87
C GLY A 68 22.32 -6.87 -6.34
N ASN A 69 21.70 -6.83 -7.52
CA ASN A 69 20.99 -5.66 -8.06
C ASN A 69 19.54 -5.64 -7.56
N ILE A 70 19.34 -5.55 -6.25
CA ILE A 70 18.02 -5.60 -5.62
C ILE A 70 17.63 -4.28 -4.97
N TYR A 71 18.28 -3.18 -5.31
CA TYR A 71 18.09 -1.90 -4.63
C TYR A 71 17.12 -1.01 -5.38
N ALA A 72 16.21 -0.40 -4.62
CA ALA A 72 15.13 0.39 -5.16
C ALA A 72 14.79 1.59 -4.28
N THR A 73 13.94 2.46 -4.83
CA THR A 73 13.27 3.52 -4.09
C THR A 73 12.17 2.95 -3.19
N PRO A 74 11.90 3.56 -2.02
CA PRO A 74 10.79 3.16 -1.14
C PRO A 74 9.45 3.07 -1.88
N GLU A 75 9.18 4.00 -2.79
CA GLU A 75 7.96 4.03 -3.58
C GLU A 75 7.78 2.78 -4.44
N LEU A 76 8.86 2.33 -5.10
CA LEU A 76 8.88 1.08 -5.86
C LEU A 76 8.65 -0.12 -4.93
N VAL A 77 9.37 -0.18 -3.81
CA VAL A 77 9.26 -1.29 -2.84
C VAL A 77 7.82 -1.47 -2.38
N GLY A 78 7.18 -0.40 -1.93
CA GLY A 78 5.79 -0.45 -1.45
C GLY A 78 4.83 -0.89 -2.54
N ALA A 79 4.90 -0.24 -3.72
CA ALA A 79 4.00 -0.52 -4.83
C ALA A 79 4.09 -1.98 -5.32
N LEU A 80 5.30 -2.52 -5.46
CA LEU A 80 5.48 -3.89 -5.92
C LEU A 80 5.02 -4.92 -4.87
N LEU A 81 5.26 -4.67 -3.58
CA LEU A 81 4.75 -5.53 -2.51
C LEU A 81 3.21 -5.56 -2.48
N ASP A 82 2.57 -4.40 -2.65
CA ASP A 82 1.10 -4.32 -2.72
C ASP A 82 0.56 -5.07 -3.95
N ALA A 83 1.25 -4.98 -5.08
CA ALA A 83 0.87 -5.68 -6.29
C ALA A 83 0.96 -7.22 -6.14
N ILE A 84 2.06 -7.71 -5.58
CA ILE A 84 2.26 -9.14 -5.31
C ILE A 84 1.23 -9.65 -4.30
N GLU A 85 0.92 -8.89 -3.25
CA GLU A 85 -0.12 -9.24 -2.29
C GLU A 85 -1.50 -9.31 -2.94
N GLY A 86 -1.80 -8.39 -3.88
CA GLY A 86 -3.02 -8.42 -4.67
C GLY A 86 -3.17 -9.72 -5.47
N VAL A 87 -2.09 -10.21 -6.09
CA VAL A 87 -2.11 -11.50 -6.77
C VAL A 87 -2.35 -12.64 -5.78
N ARG A 88 -1.63 -12.67 -4.65
CA ARG A 88 -1.80 -13.72 -3.63
C ARG A 88 -3.20 -13.77 -3.04
N ARG A 89 -3.87 -12.61 -2.87
CA ARG A 89 -5.26 -12.57 -2.43
C ARG A 89 -6.21 -13.20 -3.44
N ASN A 90 -5.96 -13.01 -4.73
CA ASN A 90 -6.80 -13.54 -5.81
C ASN A 90 -6.43 -14.99 -6.18
N TYR A 91 -5.19 -15.40 -5.91
CA TYR A 91 -4.64 -16.73 -6.17
C TYR A 91 -3.80 -17.21 -4.97
N PRO A 92 -4.43 -17.67 -3.88
CA PRO A 92 -3.75 -18.01 -2.62
C PRO A 92 -2.64 -19.06 -2.76
N ASP A 93 -2.83 -20.03 -3.65
CA ASP A 93 -1.90 -21.15 -3.88
C ASP A 93 -0.88 -20.86 -5.00
N THR A 94 -0.75 -19.59 -5.41
CA THR A 94 0.16 -19.22 -6.50
C THR A 94 1.62 -19.51 -6.15
N CYS A 95 2.39 -19.93 -7.16
CA CYS A 95 3.84 -19.99 -7.08
C CYS A 95 4.45 -18.60 -6.87
N SER A 96 5.72 -18.57 -6.42
CA SER A 96 6.47 -17.32 -6.29
C SER A 96 6.73 -16.69 -7.66
N LEU A 97 6.52 -15.39 -7.74
CA LEU A 97 6.90 -14.55 -8.88
C LEU A 97 8.42 -14.37 -8.96
N TYR A 98 9.02 -14.56 -10.13
CA TYR A 98 10.43 -14.23 -10.34
C TYR A 98 10.62 -12.72 -10.52
N LEU A 99 11.52 -12.13 -9.73
CA LEU A 99 11.94 -10.73 -9.82
C LEU A 99 13.40 -10.68 -10.27
N GLY A 100 13.63 -10.06 -11.43
CA GLY A 100 14.93 -9.85 -12.04
C GLY A 100 15.70 -8.70 -11.41
N ASP A 101 16.43 -7.95 -12.23
CA ASP A 101 17.28 -6.87 -11.75
C ASP A 101 16.45 -5.61 -11.41
N PHE A 102 16.80 -4.99 -10.29
CA PHE A 102 16.48 -3.61 -9.92
C PHE A 102 17.74 -2.76 -10.19
N SER A 103 18.07 -1.78 -9.33
CA SER A 103 19.36 -1.09 -9.37
C SER A 103 20.45 -1.80 -8.55
N SER A 104 21.71 -1.51 -8.86
CA SER A 104 22.82 -1.74 -7.92
C SER A 104 22.65 -0.86 -6.66
N PRO A 105 23.39 -1.15 -5.57
CA PRO A 105 23.32 -0.36 -4.32
C PRO A 105 23.48 1.15 -4.50
N THR A 106 24.27 1.57 -5.49
CA THR A 106 24.58 2.98 -5.79
C THR A 106 23.99 3.47 -7.12
N GLY A 107 23.21 2.62 -7.80
CA GLY A 107 22.69 2.89 -9.13
C GLY A 107 23.79 3.01 -10.20
N GLY A 108 23.56 3.84 -11.20
CA GLY A 108 24.45 3.96 -12.36
C GLY A 108 24.30 2.82 -13.37
N PRO A 109 25.08 2.86 -14.47
CA PRO A 109 24.98 1.88 -15.55
C PRO A 109 25.14 0.43 -15.06
N LEU A 110 24.27 -0.45 -15.53
CA LEU A 110 24.34 -1.90 -15.29
C LEU A 110 24.64 -2.63 -16.59
N ARG A 111 25.43 -3.71 -16.49
CA ARG A 111 25.74 -4.55 -17.65
C ARG A 111 24.45 -5.16 -18.21
N ASN A 112 24.31 -5.12 -19.53
CA ASN A 112 23.14 -5.62 -20.28
C ASN A 112 21.82 -4.85 -20.05
N HIS A 113 21.88 -3.67 -19.43
CA HIS A 113 20.71 -2.85 -19.13
C HIS A 113 20.89 -1.42 -19.62
N ALA A 114 19.88 -0.89 -20.31
CA ALA A 114 19.87 0.50 -20.76
C ALA A 114 19.41 1.47 -19.65
N SER A 115 18.63 1.00 -18.67
CA SER A 115 18.18 1.80 -17.53
C SER A 115 18.53 1.13 -16.19
N HIS A 116 17.65 1.16 -15.18
CA HIS A 116 17.89 0.62 -13.84
C HIS A 116 18.94 1.39 -13.04
N GLN A 117 19.18 2.67 -13.37
CA GLN A 117 20.29 3.42 -12.79
C GLN A 117 19.92 4.20 -11.52
N ASN A 118 18.65 4.37 -11.18
CA ASN A 118 18.23 5.28 -10.09
C ASN A 118 17.16 4.70 -9.13
N GLY A 119 17.01 3.38 -9.07
CA GLY A 119 16.12 2.68 -8.14
C GLY A 119 14.64 2.72 -8.52
N ARG A 120 14.32 3.05 -9.77
CA ARG A 120 12.95 3.22 -10.26
C ARG A 120 12.49 2.15 -11.24
N ASP A 121 13.38 1.25 -11.66
CA ASP A 121 13.06 0.16 -12.60
C ASP A 121 13.21 -1.20 -11.93
N VAL A 122 12.45 -2.18 -12.40
CA VAL A 122 12.56 -3.60 -12.06
C VAL A 122 12.10 -4.47 -13.22
N ASP A 123 12.82 -5.56 -13.48
CA ASP A 123 12.37 -6.61 -14.38
C ASP A 123 11.52 -7.63 -13.63
N ILE A 124 10.31 -7.88 -14.11
CA ILE A 124 9.37 -8.79 -13.47
C ILE A 124 9.08 -9.96 -14.41
N GLY A 125 9.33 -11.19 -13.96
CA GLY A 125 8.90 -12.39 -14.68
C GLY A 125 7.38 -12.46 -14.80
N MET A 126 6.88 -13.36 -15.63
CA MET A 126 5.44 -13.61 -15.76
C MET A 126 5.09 -14.96 -15.13
N TYR A 127 3.82 -15.16 -14.78
CA TYR A 127 3.39 -16.46 -14.30
C TYR A 127 3.23 -17.43 -15.47
N ALA A 128 3.77 -18.63 -15.32
CA ALA A 128 3.59 -19.72 -16.28
C ALA A 128 2.35 -20.54 -15.95
N LYS A 129 1.81 -21.22 -16.97
CA LYS A 129 0.72 -22.19 -16.82
C LYS A 129 1.08 -23.29 -15.83
N ASP A 130 0.04 -23.96 -15.35
CA ASP A 130 0.14 -25.07 -14.39
C ASP A 130 0.85 -24.69 -13.08
N ASN A 131 0.86 -23.38 -12.78
CA ASN A 131 1.49 -22.80 -11.60
C ASN A 131 2.99 -23.16 -11.47
N VAL A 132 3.67 -23.39 -12.61
CA VAL A 132 5.10 -23.68 -12.64
C VAL A 132 5.87 -22.45 -12.14
N ARG A 133 6.71 -22.65 -11.13
CA ARG A 133 7.63 -21.63 -10.63
C ARG A 133 8.78 -21.45 -11.62
N LEU A 134 9.15 -20.21 -11.90
CA LEU A 134 10.27 -19.87 -12.74
C LEU A 134 11.47 -19.43 -11.90
N ASP A 135 12.66 -19.90 -12.26
CA ASP A 135 13.94 -19.50 -11.63
C ASP A 135 14.70 -18.45 -12.44
N GLY A 136 14.07 -17.92 -13.50
CA GLY A 136 14.65 -16.96 -14.42
C GLY A 136 13.62 -16.36 -15.37
N SER A 137 14.04 -15.35 -16.13
CA SER A 137 13.24 -14.85 -17.25
C SER A 137 13.03 -15.95 -18.28
N GLN A 138 11.79 -16.16 -18.72
CA GLN A 138 11.43 -17.17 -19.69
C GLN A 138 10.57 -16.55 -20.77
N LEU A 139 10.92 -16.78 -22.04
CA LEU A 139 10.11 -16.33 -23.17
C LEU A 139 8.67 -16.84 -23.07
N MET A 140 7.72 -15.91 -23.16
CA MET A 140 6.29 -16.19 -23.07
C MET A 140 5.60 -16.12 -24.44
N SER A 141 4.59 -16.98 -24.59
CA SER A 141 3.59 -17.01 -25.65
C SER A 141 2.23 -17.40 -25.04
N GLY A 142 1.18 -17.44 -25.86
CA GLY A 142 -0.12 -17.96 -25.42
C GLY A 142 -0.09 -19.43 -24.96
N ASP A 143 0.97 -20.17 -25.31
CA ASP A 143 1.08 -21.60 -25.00
C ASP A 143 1.52 -21.84 -23.56
N ASN A 144 2.44 -21.03 -23.02
CA ASN A 144 3.02 -21.22 -21.69
C ASN A 144 2.66 -20.13 -20.66
N LEU A 145 2.11 -18.99 -21.09
CA LEU A 145 1.73 -17.89 -20.20
C LEU A 145 0.44 -18.18 -19.43
N ASP A 146 0.46 -18.00 -18.11
CA ASP A 146 -0.75 -17.85 -17.29
C ASP A 146 -1.24 -16.41 -17.43
N VAL A 147 -2.11 -16.20 -18.42
CA VAL A 147 -2.62 -14.88 -18.80
C VAL A 147 -3.43 -14.26 -17.68
N ALA A 148 -4.28 -15.04 -17.00
CA ALA A 148 -5.18 -14.54 -15.96
C ALA A 148 -4.41 -14.04 -14.74
N LYS A 149 -3.43 -14.83 -14.28
CA LYS A 149 -2.63 -14.48 -13.11
C LYS A 149 -1.64 -13.36 -13.41
N THR A 150 -1.04 -13.35 -14.60
CA THR A 150 -0.14 -12.27 -15.02
C THR A 150 -0.91 -10.96 -15.28
N TRP A 151 -2.13 -11.03 -15.83
CA TRP A 151 -3.00 -9.86 -15.92
C TRP A 151 -3.38 -9.32 -14.54
N CYS A 152 -3.70 -10.19 -13.59
CA CYS A 152 -3.97 -9.78 -12.21
C CYS A 152 -2.77 -9.03 -11.59
N LEU A 153 -1.52 -9.43 -11.89
CA LEU A 153 -0.33 -8.68 -11.49
C LEU A 153 -0.30 -7.28 -12.13
N ILE A 154 -0.53 -7.19 -13.44
CA ILE A 154 -0.57 -5.92 -14.19
C ILE A 154 -1.64 -4.99 -13.62
N GLU A 155 -2.85 -5.49 -13.38
CA GLU A 155 -3.94 -4.72 -12.80
C GLU A 155 -3.60 -4.21 -11.39
N ASN A 156 -3.01 -5.05 -10.54
CA ASN A 156 -2.62 -4.62 -9.21
C ASN A 156 -1.46 -3.62 -9.26
N LEU A 157 -0.52 -3.73 -10.20
CA LEU A 157 0.51 -2.72 -10.47
C LEU A 157 -0.10 -1.38 -10.89
N LEU A 158 -1.08 -1.38 -11.80
CA LEU A 158 -1.81 -0.19 -12.22
C LEU A 158 -2.55 0.48 -11.05
N LYS A 159 -3.20 -0.31 -10.19
CA LYS A 159 -3.93 0.16 -8.99
C LYS A 159 -3.03 0.85 -7.95
N THR A 160 -1.72 0.60 -7.96
CA THR A 160 -0.78 1.31 -7.06
C THR A 160 -0.70 2.79 -7.37
N ASP A 161 -1.08 3.19 -8.58
CA ASP A 161 -0.95 4.55 -9.07
C ASP A 161 0.51 5.05 -9.07
N ARG A 162 1.49 4.13 -9.05
CA ARG A 162 2.93 4.43 -9.03
C ARG A 162 3.66 4.03 -10.29
N VAL A 163 3.04 3.25 -11.18
CA VAL A 163 3.66 2.85 -12.42
C VAL A 163 3.69 4.03 -13.40
N GLN A 164 4.89 4.35 -13.89
CA GLN A 164 5.10 5.29 -14.99
C GLN A 164 4.96 4.55 -16.33
N TYR A 165 5.70 3.45 -16.51
CA TYR A 165 5.66 2.64 -17.73
C TYR A 165 5.80 1.15 -17.41
N MET A 166 5.23 0.32 -18.27
CA MET A 166 5.50 -1.12 -18.36
C MET A 166 5.94 -1.44 -19.78
N PHE A 167 7.19 -1.84 -19.96
CA PHE A 167 7.72 -2.22 -21.26
C PHE A 167 7.62 -3.73 -21.45
N MET A 168 6.97 -4.15 -22.53
CA MET A 168 6.80 -5.54 -22.91
C MET A 168 6.65 -5.68 -24.42
N ASP A 169 6.85 -6.87 -24.97
CA ASP A 169 6.70 -7.10 -26.40
C ASP A 169 5.23 -6.94 -26.86
N LYS A 170 5.03 -6.45 -28.09
CA LYS A 170 3.69 -6.20 -28.65
C LYS A 170 2.82 -7.46 -28.73
N ARG A 171 3.43 -8.65 -28.84
CA ARG A 171 2.70 -9.93 -28.84
C ARG A 171 2.07 -10.19 -27.48
N LEU A 172 2.76 -9.87 -26.39
CA LEU A 172 2.21 -9.99 -25.04
C LEU A 172 1.10 -8.96 -24.82
N GLN A 173 1.29 -7.73 -25.30
CA GLN A 173 0.24 -6.69 -25.24
C GLN A 173 -1.05 -7.16 -25.91
N SER A 174 -0.96 -7.81 -27.08
CA SER A 174 -2.13 -8.34 -27.78
C SER A 174 -2.86 -9.40 -26.97
N ILE A 175 -2.13 -10.31 -26.31
CA ILE A 175 -2.71 -11.34 -25.44
C ILE A 175 -3.44 -10.71 -24.25
N PHE A 176 -2.81 -9.75 -23.58
CA PHE A 176 -3.40 -9.10 -22.41
C PHE A 176 -4.57 -8.19 -22.75
N PHE A 177 -4.49 -7.42 -23.85
CA PHE A 177 -5.59 -6.58 -24.31
C PHE A 177 -6.85 -7.40 -24.60
N GLU A 178 -6.69 -8.49 -25.37
CA GLU A 178 -7.79 -9.40 -25.69
C GLU A 178 -8.35 -10.11 -24.46
N TYR A 179 -7.49 -10.50 -23.52
CA TYR A 179 -7.92 -11.06 -22.24
C TYR A 179 -8.73 -10.04 -21.45
N ALA A 180 -8.20 -8.83 -21.25
CA ALA A 180 -8.85 -7.78 -20.45
C ALA A 180 -10.22 -7.39 -21.03
N LEU A 181 -10.31 -7.22 -22.35
CA LEU A 181 -11.55 -6.90 -23.05
C LEU A 181 -12.63 -7.97 -22.82
N ARG A 182 -12.25 -9.26 -22.89
CA ARG A 182 -13.17 -10.38 -22.59
C ARG A 182 -13.57 -10.45 -21.11
N HIS A 183 -12.80 -9.85 -20.21
CA HIS A 183 -13.05 -9.89 -18.76
C HIS A 183 -13.56 -8.55 -18.22
N GLY A 184 -14.27 -7.78 -19.06
CA GLY A 184 -15.07 -6.64 -18.64
C GLY A 184 -14.37 -5.28 -18.67
N TRP A 185 -13.10 -5.22 -19.10
CA TRP A 185 -12.48 -3.93 -19.38
C TRP A 185 -13.12 -3.31 -20.63
N ASN A 186 -13.49 -2.04 -20.57
CA ASN A 186 -13.95 -1.33 -21.75
C ASN A 186 -12.77 -0.98 -22.67
N ARG A 187 -13.04 -0.89 -23.97
CA ARG A 187 -12.03 -0.67 -25.00
C ARG A 187 -11.32 0.68 -24.85
N GLU A 188 -12.05 1.74 -24.55
CA GLU A 188 -11.50 3.10 -24.41
C GLU A 188 -10.42 3.16 -23.31
N SER A 189 -10.67 2.48 -22.19
CA SER A 189 -9.70 2.37 -21.10
C SER A 189 -8.47 1.58 -21.50
N LEU A 190 -8.64 0.49 -22.27
CA LEU A 190 -7.52 -0.31 -22.75
C LEU A 190 -6.68 0.45 -23.79
N ASP A 191 -7.32 1.22 -24.67
CA ASP A 191 -6.62 2.05 -25.65
C ASP A 191 -5.70 3.08 -24.94
N ILE A 192 -6.15 3.65 -23.82
CA ILE A 192 -5.31 4.53 -22.98
C ILE A 192 -4.15 3.78 -22.31
N VAL A 193 -4.38 2.54 -21.89
CA VAL A 193 -3.38 1.76 -21.14
C VAL A 193 -2.32 1.19 -22.09
N PHE A 194 -2.68 0.78 -23.30
CA PHE A 194 -1.80 0.08 -24.24
C PHE A 194 -1.38 0.93 -25.44
N ASN A 195 -0.09 1.10 -25.63
CA ASN A 195 0.44 1.94 -26.71
C ASN A 195 0.38 1.27 -28.10
N ASN A 196 0.34 -0.07 -28.22
CA ASN A 196 0.55 -0.75 -29.52
C ASN A 196 -0.61 -1.65 -29.95
N VAL A 197 -1.68 -1.71 -29.17
CA VAL A 197 -2.86 -2.52 -29.44
C VAL A 197 -4.08 -1.65 -29.16
N GLY A 198 -5.06 -1.65 -30.07
CA GLY A 198 -6.16 -0.69 -30.02
C GLY A 198 -5.79 0.68 -30.60
N GLN A 199 -6.43 1.75 -30.11
CA GLN A 199 -6.02 3.12 -30.43
C GLN A 199 -4.79 3.50 -29.60
N SER A 200 -3.73 3.96 -30.25
CA SER A 200 -2.47 4.31 -29.58
C SER A 200 -2.51 5.75 -29.04
N TYR A 201 -2.05 5.93 -27.80
CA TYR A 201 -1.78 7.24 -27.22
C TYR A 201 -0.32 7.36 -26.78
N ASP A 202 0.27 8.56 -26.94
CA ASP A 202 1.68 8.82 -26.62
C ASP A 202 2.03 8.59 -25.15
N ASN A 203 1.06 8.78 -24.26
CA ASN A 203 1.21 8.67 -22.81
C ASN A 203 0.73 7.33 -22.23
N SER A 204 0.52 6.31 -23.07
CA SER A 204 0.09 5.00 -22.61
C SER A 204 1.12 4.36 -21.68
N ILE A 205 0.63 3.67 -20.64
CA ILE A 205 1.47 3.07 -19.60
C ILE A 205 2.21 1.84 -20.15
N ILE A 206 1.52 0.95 -20.85
CA ILE A 206 2.09 -0.27 -21.41
C ILE A 206 2.64 0.02 -22.80
N ARG A 207 3.94 -0.18 -23.00
CA ARG A 207 4.67 0.23 -24.21
C ARG A 207 5.43 -0.92 -24.83
N HIS A 208 5.50 -0.91 -26.16
CA HIS A 208 6.31 -1.90 -26.86
C HIS A 208 7.78 -1.65 -26.64
N SER A 209 8.48 -2.70 -26.21
CA SER A 209 9.93 -2.76 -26.27
C SER A 209 10.36 -4.10 -26.85
N ARG A 210 11.25 -4.07 -27.84
CA ARG A 210 11.75 -5.28 -28.51
C ARG A 210 12.58 -6.10 -27.51
N GLY A 211 12.44 -7.42 -27.57
CA GLY A 211 13.18 -8.34 -26.69
C GLY A 211 12.52 -8.60 -25.33
N HIS A 212 11.48 -7.85 -24.96
CA HIS A 212 10.79 -7.99 -23.67
C HIS A 212 9.65 -9.01 -23.76
N ARG A 213 9.97 -10.20 -24.26
CA ARG A 213 9.02 -11.33 -24.34
C ARG A 213 9.12 -12.26 -23.14
N ASP A 214 10.15 -12.10 -22.33
CA ASP A 214 10.52 -12.96 -21.20
C ASP A 214 10.35 -12.30 -19.82
N HIS A 215 10.12 -10.99 -19.81
CA HIS A 215 9.84 -10.21 -18.61
C HIS A 215 8.99 -8.96 -18.96
N ILE A 216 8.43 -8.34 -17.93
CA ILE A 216 7.82 -7.02 -17.96
C ILE A 216 8.80 -6.08 -17.23
N HIS A 217 9.38 -5.13 -17.95
CA HIS A 217 10.17 -4.07 -17.34
C HIS A 217 9.21 -3.02 -16.80
N VAL A 218 9.19 -2.80 -15.48
CA VAL A 218 8.31 -1.80 -14.85
C VAL A 218 9.11 -0.62 -14.34
N ARG A 219 8.70 0.58 -14.73
CA ARG A 219 9.24 1.84 -14.24
C ARG A 219 8.24 2.52 -13.31
N PHE A 220 8.71 3.02 -12.17
CA PHE A 220 7.89 3.66 -11.15
C PHE A 220 8.16 5.16 -11.04
N TYR A 221 7.12 5.92 -10.68
CA TYR A 221 7.23 7.26 -10.15
C TYR A 221 7.76 7.20 -8.71
N ALA A 222 8.84 7.93 -8.44
CA ALA A 222 9.44 8.05 -7.12
C ALA A 222 9.62 9.53 -6.72
N PRO A 223 8.51 10.27 -6.52
CA PRO A 223 8.54 11.71 -6.35
C PRO A 223 9.31 12.15 -5.10
N TRP A 224 9.25 11.38 -4.01
CA TRP A 224 9.94 11.72 -2.76
C TRP A 224 11.43 11.46 -2.89
N SER A 225 11.79 10.33 -3.50
CA SER A 225 13.19 10.01 -3.80
C SER A 225 13.83 10.98 -4.81
N ALA A 226 13.07 11.47 -5.79
CA ALA A 226 13.52 12.51 -6.73
C ALA A 226 13.64 13.89 -6.03
N LEU A 227 12.65 14.25 -5.21
CA LEU A 227 12.68 15.50 -4.43
C LEU A 227 13.86 15.53 -3.44
N ALA A 228 14.19 14.39 -2.82
CA ALA A 228 15.35 14.25 -1.96
C ALA A 228 16.67 14.49 -2.71
N ALA A 229 16.78 13.99 -3.95
CA ALA A 229 17.93 14.22 -4.81
C ALA A 229 18.08 15.71 -5.17
N ALA A 230 16.97 16.38 -5.49
CA ALA A 230 16.96 17.80 -5.85
C ALA A 230 17.22 18.76 -4.68
N SER A 231 17.01 18.32 -3.43
CA SER A 231 17.06 19.21 -2.24
C SER A 231 18.47 19.53 -1.74
N GLY A 232 19.55 19.11 -2.42
CA GLY A 232 20.92 19.59 -2.17
C GLY A 232 21.56 19.26 -0.81
N GLY A 233 20.82 18.65 0.13
CA GLY A 233 21.36 18.21 1.44
C GLY A 233 21.28 19.24 2.57
N SER A 234 21.04 20.52 2.28
CA SER A 234 21.11 21.61 3.27
C SER A 234 19.82 21.83 4.06
N ASP A 235 18.66 21.47 3.51
CA ASP A 235 17.36 21.64 4.17
C ASP A 235 16.98 20.40 4.99
N THR A 236 17.41 20.39 6.25
CA THR A 236 17.21 19.26 7.18
C THR A 236 15.74 19.02 7.51
N LYS A 237 14.91 20.06 7.59
CA LYS A 237 13.48 19.93 7.84
C LYS A 237 12.78 19.29 6.66
N LYS A 238 13.06 19.74 5.44
CA LYS A 238 12.51 19.14 4.21
C LYS A 238 12.95 17.69 4.06
N LEU A 239 14.22 17.38 4.32
CA LEU A 239 14.70 16.00 4.27
C LEU A 239 14.05 15.10 5.33
N ALA A 240 13.77 15.61 6.53
CA ALA A 240 13.02 14.87 7.55
C ALA A 240 11.59 14.57 7.10
N THR A 241 10.89 15.53 6.50
CA THR A 241 9.54 15.32 5.93
C THR A 241 9.57 14.31 4.78
N ILE A 242 10.58 14.37 3.91
CA ILE A 242 10.75 13.39 2.82
C ILE A 242 11.04 12.00 3.38
N ALA A 243 11.87 11.89 4.42
CA ALA A 243 12.15 10.63 5.10
C ALA A 243 10.88 9.99 5.66
N LEU A 244 10.01 10.81 6.27
CA LEU A 244 8.71 10.35 6.77
C LEU A 244 7.80 9.85 5.64
N ALA A 245 7.77 10.57 4.51
CA ALA A 245 7.01 10.14 3.33
C ALA A 245 7.53 8.81 2.75
N GLN A 246 8.85 8.66 2.64
CA GLN A 246 9.51 7.43 2.20
C GLN A 246 9.22 6.25 3.13
N ALA A 247 9.32 6.47 4.44
CA ALA A 247 9.04 5.45 5.45
C ALA A 247 7.58 4.93 5.41
N ALA A 248 6.63 5.70 4.84
CA ALA A 248 5.25 5.27 4.69
C ALA A 248 5.05 4.15 3.64
N TYR A 249 6.00 3.98 2.70
CA TYR A 249 5.97 2.90 1.71
C TYR A 249 6.66 1.64 2.17
N LEU A 250 7.52 1.74 3.19
CA LEU A 250 8.32 0.62 3.64
C LEU A 250 7.58 -0.20 4.71
N PRO A 251 7.68 -1.53 4.68
CA PRO A 251 7.12 -2.35 5.74
C PRO A 251 7.77 -2.07 7.09
N LYS A 252 6.96 -1.85 8.13
CA LYS A 252 7.44 -1.57 9.49
C LYS A 252 7.41 -2.85 10.33
N LYS A 253 8.55 -3.22 10.90
CA LYS A 253 8.65 -4.34 11.85
C LYS A 253 8.05 -3.92 13.20
N VAL A 254 7.01 -4.60 13.64
CA VAL A 254 6.31 -4.36 14.90
C VAL A 254 6.49 -5.55 15.83
N LYS A 255 6.72 -5.28 17.11
CA LYS A 255 6.72 -6.27 18.20
C LYS A 255 5.41 -6.15 18.96
N PHE A 256 4.70 -7.26 19.11
CA PHE A 256 3.42 -7.34 19.80
C PHE A 256 3.49 -8.34 20.95
N THR A 257 3.20 -7.88 22.17
CA THR A 257 3.15 -8.74 23.35
C THR A 257 1.72 -9.23 23.58
N ILE A 258 1.54 -10.55 23.65
CA ILE A 258 0.23 -11.17 23.88
C ILE A 258 -0.21 -10.94 25.33
N LYS A 259 -1.33 -10.25 25.55
CA LYS A 259 -1.79 -9.85 26.88
C LYS A 259 -2.80 -10.79 27.57
N GLY A 260 -3.39 -11.76 26.87
CA GLY A 260 -4.55 -12.50 27.38
C GLY A 260 -4.69 -13.93 26.85
N ARG A 261 -5.81 -14.59 27.21
CA ARG A 261 -6.10 -16.01 26.93
C ARG A 261 -6.08 -16.32 25.43
N GLU A 262 -5.73 -17.57 25.12
CA GLU A 262 -5.41 -18.13 23.81
C GLU A 262 -6.20 -17.51 22.65
N THR A 263 -5.59 -16.55 21.95
CA THR A 263 -6.10 -16.07 20.67
C THR A 263 -5.50 -16.95 19.59
N ALA A 264 -6.34 -17.56 18.74
CA ALA A 264 -5.84 -18.37 17.62
C ALA A 264 -4.95 -17.50 16.72
N LEU A 265 -3.84 -18.07 16.21
CA LEU A 265 -2.90 -17.34 15.34
C LEU A 265 -3.59 -16.70 14.14
N THR A 266 -4.63 -17.34 13.61
CA THR A 266 -5.46 -16.83 12.51
C THR A 266 -6.16 -15.52 12.88
N GLN A 267 -6.71 -15.42 14.10
CA GLN A 267 -7.37 -14.20 14.57
C GLN A 267 -6.36 -13.07 14.80
N LEU A 268 -5.17 -13.39 15.32
CA LEU A 268 -4.09 -12.41 15.47
C LEU A 268 -3.62 -11.90 14.11
N ALA A 269 -3.33 -12.81 13.17
CA ALA A 269 -2.92 -12.47 11.81
C ALA A 269 -3.96 -11.57 11.12
N GLN A 270 -5.25 -11.92 11.22
CA GLN A 270 -6.35 -11.11 10.73
C GLN A 270 -6.38 -9.71 11.38
N SER A 271 -6.22 -9.63 12.71
CA SER A 271 -6.19 -8.33 13.43
C SER A 271 -5.01 -7.44 13.02
N PHE A 272 -3.91 -8.04 12.57
CA PHE A 272 -2.74 -7.34 12.06
C PHE A 272 -2.82 -7.02 10.57
N GLY A 273 -3.83 -7.55 9.86
CA GLY A 273 -3.97 -7.44 8.42
C GLY A 273 -2.89 -8.20 7.64
N VAL A 274 -2.41 -9.34 8.17
CA VAL A 274 -1.39 -10.19 7.52
C VAL A 274 -1.88 -11.63 7.38
N SER A 275 -1.23 -12.41 6.52
CA SER A 275 -1.52 -13.84 6.41
C SER A 275 -1.03 -14.62 7.63
N THR A 276 -1.71 -15.72 7.96
CA THR A 276 -1.27 -16.61 9.05
C THR A 276 0.10 -17.21 8.75
N ASP A 277 0.37 -17.53 7.48
CA ASP A 277 1.65 -18.08 7.04
C ASP A 277 2.79 -17.09 7.21
N ASP A 278 2.59 -15.81 6.87
CA ASP A 278 3.59 -14.78 7.09
C ASP A 278 3.85 -14.56 8.58
N LEU A 279 2.79 -14.49 9.39
CA LEU A 279 2.93 -14.37 10.85
C LEU A 279 3.71 -15.56 11.43
N CYS A 280 3.42 -16.77 10.99
CA CYS A 280 4.12 -17.98 11.41
C CYS A 280 5.61 -17.93 11.02
N ARG A 281 5.88 -17.61 9.76
CA ARG A 281 7.23 -17.53 9.19
C ARG A 281 8.09 -16.46 9.86
N TRP A 282 7.55 -15.27 10.15
CA TRP A 282 8.28 -14.21 10.85
C TRP A 282 8.66 -14.56 12.28
N ASN A 283 7.94 -15.51 12.89
CA ASN A 283 8.15 -15.92 14.28
C ASN A 283 8.77 -17.32 14.41
N GLY A 284 8.99 -18.03 13.30
CA GLY A 284 9.48 -19.42 13.32
C GLY A 284 8.54 -20.39 14.03
N ILE A 285 7.23 -20.13 13.99
CA ILE A 285 6.19 -20.95 14.64
C ILE A 285 5.32 -21.66 13.60
N ARG A 286 4.59 -22.70 14.01
CA ARG A 286 3.65 -23.43 13.14
C ARG A 286 2.26 -22.80 13.24
N PRO A 287 1.39 -22.95 12.22
CA PRO A 287 0.00 -22.50 12.30
C PRO A 287 -0.80 -23.11 13.47
N THR A 288 -0.41 -24.30 13.92
CA THR A 288 -0.99 -25.01 15.07
C THR A 288 -0.40 -24.57 16.42
N SER A 289 0.63 -23.73 16.43
CA SER A 289 1.24 -23.23 17.65
C SER A 289 0.23 -22.37 18.43
N ARG A 290 0.26 -22.48 19.76
CA ARG A 290 -0.52 -21.64 20.68
C ARG A 290 0.44 -20.75 21.48
N PRO A 291 0.73 -19.53 21.00
CA PRO A 291 1.60 -18.61 21.72
C PRO A 291 1.03 -18.29 23.11
N ARG A 292 1.89 -18.34 24.13
CA ARG A 292 1.48 -18.09 25.52
C ARG A 292 1.28 -16.58 25.76
N ALA A 293 0.43 -16.24 26.72
CA ALA A 293 0.41 -14.88 27.26
C ALA A 293 1.82 -14.46 27.71
N GLY A 294 2.21 -13.23 27.41
CA GLY A 294 3.56 -12.70 27.62
C GLY A 294 4.55 -12.97 26.49
N SER A 295 4.23 -13.86 25.53
CA SER A 295 5.08 -14.05 24.35
C SER A 295 5.05 -12.82 23.43
N CYS A 296 6.17 -12.56 22.76
CA CYS A 296 6.35 -11.45 21.83
C CYS A 296 6.31 -11.99 20.41
N LEU A 297 5.34 -11.55 19.62
CA LEU A 297 5.25 -11.83 18.20
C LEU A 297 5.80 -10.64 17.40
N VAL A 298 6.48 -10.95 16.31
CA VAL A 298 6.92 -10.01 15.30
C VAL A 298 5.96 -10.08 14.12
N TYR A 299 5.51 -8.92 13.64
CA TYR A 299 4.84 -8.84 12.35
C TYR A 299 5.31 -7.61 11.56
N TYR A 300 5.10 -7.61 10.26
CA TYR A 300 5.44 -6.49 9.40
C TYR A 300 4.15 -5.82 8.92
N LYS A 301 3.93 -4.58 9.33
CA LYS A 301 2.81 -3.77 8.86
C LYS A 301 3.19 -3.14 7.52
N ARG A 302 2.40 -3.41 6.48
CA ARG A 302 2.44 -2.69 5.19
C ARG A 302 1.38 -1.59 5.21
N GLY A 303 1.69 -0.41 4.69
CA GLY A 303 0.71 0.67 4.50
C GLY A 303 0.67 1.75 5.60
N PHE A 304 1.03 2.96 5.16
CA PHE A 304 0.39 4.26 5.39
C PHE A 304 -0.13 4.58 6.79
N GLU A 305 0.67 5.32 7.55
CA GLU A 305 0.11 6.26 8.52
C GLU A 305 -0.34 7.50 7.72
N LEU A 306 -1.62 7.87 7.80
CA LEU A 306 -2.16 9.07 7.13
C LEU A 306 -1.42 10.35 7.54
N GLU A 307 -0.95 10.41 8.78
CA GLU A 307 -0.30 11.59 9.38
C GLU A 307 1.01 12.02 8.68
N PRO A 308 2.03 11.14 8.49
CA PRO A 308 3.23 11.45 7.71
C PRO A 308 2.98 11.95 6.28
N VAL A 309 1.94 11.44 5.61
CA VAL A 309 1.69 11.80 4.21
C VAL A 309 0.90 13.09 4.08
N ASN A 310 -0.05 13.36 4.99
CA ASN A 310 -0.70 14.67 5.07
C ASN A 310 0.34 15.77 5.41
N LEU A 311 1.35 15.47 6.22
CA LEU A 311 2.46 16.39 6.49
C LEU A 311 3.34 16.63 5.24
N ALA A 312 3.61 15.58 4.45
CA ALA A 312 4.41 15.66 3.23
C ALA A 312 3.67 16.27 2.02
N GLN A 313 2.34 16.22 1.98
CA GLN A 313 1.51 16.87 0.95
C GLN A 313 1.64 18.39 0.95
N SER A 314 2.14 19.00 2.03
CA SER A 314 2.48 20.43 2.07
C SER A 314 3.72 20.80 1.26
N LEU A 315 4.52 19.82 0.83
CA LEU A 315 5.68 20.03 -0.03
C LEU A 315 5.27 19.96 -1.51
N PRO A 316 5.70 20.92 -2.36
CA PRO A 316 5.49 20.80 -3.81
C PRO A 316 6.35 19.65 -4.35
N ALA A 317 5.76 18.47 -4.46
CA ALA A 317 6.31 17.37 -5.24
C ALA A 317 6.13 17.67 -6.74
N PRO A 318 7.04 17.21 -7.62
CA PRO A 318 6.83 17.31 -9.06
C PRO A 318 5.47 16.71 -9.42
N THR A 319 4.62 17.52 -10.05
CA THR A 319 3.24 17.13 -10.37
C THR A 319 3.26 15.99 -11.39
N ARG A 320 2.54 14.93 -11.01
CA ARG A 320 2.16 13.82 -11.88
C ARG A 320 1.17 14.33 -12.94
N PRO A 321 1.24 13.89 -14.22
CA PRO A 321 0.06 13.94 -15.08
C PRO A 321 -0.99 13.01 -14.48
N SER A 322 -2.21 13.50 -14.20
CA SER A 322 -3.23 12.69 -13.54
C SER A 322 -3.53 11.44 -14.36
N SER A 323 -3.48 10.27 -13.73
CA SER A 323 -4.00 9.02 -14.33
C SER A 323 -5.42 8.78 -13.83
N ASP A 324 -6.24 9.84 -13.85
CA ASP A 324 -7.69 9.72 -13.67
C ASP A 324 -8.26 8.61 -14.57
N LEU A 325 -7.59 8.36 -15.69
CA LEU A 325 -7.85 7.33 -16.70
C LEU A 325 -7.90 5.88 -16.15
N VAL A 326 -7.03 5.48 -15.22
CA VAL A 326 -7.04 4.11 -14.65
C VAL A 326 -8.06 3.99 -13.51
N ARG A 327 -8.28 5.08 -12.78
CA ARG A 327 -9.28 5.16 -11.70
C ARG A 327 -10.71 5.08 -12.26
N LEU A 328 -10.94 5.67 -13.43
CA LEU A 328 -12.19 5.60 -14.19
C LEU A 328 -12.49 4.19 -14.73
N ALA A 329 -11.47 3.42 -15.12
CA ALA A 329 -11.63 2.07 -15.65
C ALA A 329 -11.92 1.00 -14.57
N SER A 330 -11.64 1.29 -13.31
CA SER A 330 -11.73 0.34 -12.18
C SER A 330 -13.07 0.41 -11.43
N ILE A 331 -14.02 1.23 -11.88
CA ILE A 331 -15.36 1.38 -11.29
C ILE A 331 -16.39 0.81 -12.28
N GLU A 332 -17.09 -0.23 -11.80
CA GLU A 332 -18.20 -1.03 -12.36
C GLU A 332 -17.90 -2.23 -13.29
N PRO A 333 -18.23 -3.48 -12.86
CA PRO A 333 -18.71 -4.52 -13.75
C PRO A 333 -20.17 -4.19 -14.14
N SER A 334 -20.39 -3.79 -15.40
CA SER A 334 -21.73 -3.47 -15.90
C SER A 334 -22.61 -4.72 -16.00
N ALA A 335 -23.54 -4.84 -15.04
CA ALA A 335 -24.80 -5.52 -15.25
C ALA A 335 -25.87 -4.48 -15.65
N ALA A 336 -26.43 -4.68 -16.84
CA ALA A 336 -27.73 -4.23 -17.35
C ALA A 336 -27.98 -2.73 -17.64
N LEU A 337 -28.49 -2.54 -18.86
CA LEU A 337 -29.06 -1.33 -19.48
C LEU A 337 -30.34 -0.85 -18.78
N SER A 338 -30.51 0.46 -18.62
CA SER A 338 -31.72 1.19 -19.10
C SER A 338 -31.57 2.71 -18.93
N ASP A 339 -31.70 3.41 -20.06
CA ASP A 339 -32.27 4.74 -20.33
C ASP A 339 -31.90 5.98 -19.49
N ALA A 340 -31.25 6.91 -20.21
CA ALA A 340 -31.50 8.36 -20.29
C ALA A 340 -31.72 9.18 -19.00
N GLU A 341 -30.88 10.20 -18.76
CA GLU A 341 -31.10 11.59 -19.23
C GLU A 341 -30.30 12.63 -18.40
N LEU A 342 -29.53 13.47 -19.11
CA LEU A 342 -29.07 14.86 -18.84
C LEU A 342 -28.52 15.32 -17.46
N SER A 343 -27.26 15.79 -17.48
CA SER A 343 -26.46 16.61 -16.53
C SER A 343 -27.14 17.90 -15.98
N PRO A 344 -26.55 18.75 -15.08
CA PRO A 344 -25.21 18.73 -14.44
C PRO A 344 -25.16 19.15 -12.92
N ARG A 345 -23.96 19.00 -12.32
CA ARG A 345 -23.43 19.64 -11.07
C ARG A 345 -24.02 19.18 -9.74
N ASP A 346 -23.21 18.53 -8.90
CA ASP A 346 -22.57 19.17 -7.74
C ASP A 346 -21.78 18.16 -6.88
N GLN A 347 -20.87 18.70 -6.10
CA GLN A 347 -19.86 18.08 -5.24
C GLN A 347 -20.44 17.06 -4.23
N ALA A 348 -19.76 15.92 -4.03
CA ALA A 348 -19.90 15.06 -2.85
C ALA A 348 -18.56 14.34 -2.60
N GLN A 349 -17.71 14.76 -1.66
CA GLN A 349 -17.74 14.52 -0.21
C GLN A 349 -17.84 13.04 0.19
N SER A 350 -16.72 12.51 0.73
CA SER A 350 -16.55 11.17 1.30
C SER A 350 -17.56 10.85 2.41
N PRO A 351 -17.90 9.57 2.61
CA PRO A 351 -18.95 9.14 3.54
C PRO A 351 -18.57 9.43 5.00
N ALA A 352 -19.42 10.21 5.66
CA ALA A 352 -19.35 10.51 7.07
C ALA A 352 -19.84 9.31 7.91
N GLN A 353 -19.23 9.15 9.09
CA GLN A 353 -19.68 8.25 10.16
C GLN A 353 -21.18 8.46 10.45
N PRO A 354 -21.97 7.41 10.72
CA PRO A 354 -23.39 7.56 10.99
C PRO A 354 -23.63 8.41 12.25
N LEU A 355 -24.30 9.54 12.08
CA LEU A 355 -24.67 10.45 13.15
C LEU A 355 -26.02 10.05 13.74
N TYR A 356 -26.07 9.73 15.03
CA TYR A 356 -27.32 9.39 15.74
C TYR A 356 -27.95 10.64 16.35
N TYR A 357 -29.26 10.85 16.14
CA TYR A 357 -30.04 11.93 16.72
C TYR A 357 -31.26 11.41 17.48
N ARG A 358 -31.48 11.88 18.71
CA ARG A 358 -32.65 11.54 19.52
C ARG A 358 -33.75 12.60 19.35
N VAL A 359 -34.88 12.18 18.76
CA VAL A 359 -36.06 13.03 18.50
C VAL A 359 -36.63 13.60 19.80
N LYS A 360 -36.94 14.90 19.83
CA LYS A 360 -37.55 15.60 20.97
C LYS A 360 -39.04 15.90 20.71
N SER A 361 -39.77 16.25 21.77
CA SER A 361 -41.24 16.44 21.78
C SER A 361 -41.80 17.55 20.87
N SER A 362 -40.96 18.29 20.14
CA SER A 362 -41.36 19.37 19.22
C SER A 362 -40.74 19.27 17.82
N ASP A 363 -40.03 18.17 17.54
CA ASP A 363 -39.44 17.91 16.24
C ASP A 363 -40.48 17.33 15.27
N ASN A 364 -40.22 17.53 13.98
CA ASN A 364 -40.88 16.81 12.91
C ASN A 364 -39.84 16.45 11.84
N LEU A 365 -40.19 15.51 10.95
CA LEU A 365 -39.26 15.00 9.93
C LEU A 365 -38.68 16.12 9.07
N THR A 366 -39.47 17.14 8.74
CA THR A 366 -39.02 18.32 7.96
C THR A 366 -37.93 19.10 8.69
N LYS A 367 -38.11 19.42 9.98
CA LYS A 367 -37.13 20.15 10.78
C LYS A 367 -35.85 19.36 11.00
N ILE A 368 -35.96 18.05 11.23
CA ILE A 368 -34.80 17.17 11.42
C ILE A 368 -34.02 17.04 10.09
N ALA A 369 -34.72 16.78 8.99
CA ALA A 369 -34.10 16.67 7.67
C ALA A 369 -33.37 17.96 7.29
N GLN A 370 -34.01 19.12 7.47
CA GLN A 370 -33.39 20.41 7.21
C GLN A 370 -32.15 20.67 8.09
N ARG A 371 -32.21 20.31 9.39
CA ARG A 371 -31.09 20.47 10.33
C ARG A 371 -29.84 19.69 9.92
N TYR A 372 -30.03 18.55 9.27
CA TYR A 372 -28.95 17.66 8.84
C TYR A 372 -28.71 17.70 7.33
N HIS A 373 -29.26 18.70 6.64
CA HIS A 373 -29.12 18.89 5.20
C HIS A 373 -29.56 17.68 4.36
N LEU A 374 -30.60 16.97 4.82
CA LEU A 374 -31.25 15.88 4.12
C LEU A 374 -32.64 16.33 3.62
N THR A 375 -33.15 15.62 2.62
CA THR A 375 -34.60 15.64 2.31
C THR A 375 -35.35 14.72 3.28
N VAL A 376 -36.65 14.96 3.47
CA VAL A 376 -37.51 14.08 4.28
C VAL A 376 -37.48 12.64 3.75
N ASP A 377 -37.43 12.47 2.42
CA ASP A 377 -37.40 11.16 1.77
C ASP A 377 -36.08 10.42 1.97
N GLN A 378 -34.95 11.14 2.02
CA GLN A 378 -33.65 10.55 2.38
C GLN A 378 -33.64 10.16 3.85
N LEU A 379 -34.12 11.02 4.75
CA LEU A 379 -34.19 10.73 6.18
C LEU A 379 -35.07 9.50 6.48
N CYS A 380 -36.22 9.38 5.80
CA CYS A 380 -37.12 8.24 5.93
C CYS A 380 -36.49 6.94 5.44
N ARG A 381 -35.86 6.95 4.25
CA ARG A 381 -35.18 5.77 3.68
C ARG A 381 -34.02 5.28 4.55
N LEU A 382 -33.21 6.19 5.09
CA LEU A 382 -32.07 5.86 5.94
C LEU A 382 -32.49 5.22 7.28
N ASN A 383 -33.71 5.46 7.73
CA ASN A 383 -34.20 5.00 9.03
C ASN A 383 -35.38 4.03 8.93
N GLY A 384 -35.75 3.57 7.72
CA GLY A 384 -36.86 2.65 7.49
C GLY A 384 -38.24 3.19 7.91
N ILE A 385 -38.44 4.50 7.85
CA ILE A 385 -39.72 5.15 8.23
C ILE A 385 -40.63 5.21 7.01
N SER A 386 -41.86 4.69 7.11
CA SER A 386 -42.90 4.84 6.09
C SER A 386 -43.61 6.19 6.23
N LYS A 387 -43.94 6.83 5.10
CA LYS A 387 -44.67 8.11 5.06
C LYS A 387 -46.09 7.98 5.60
#